data_AF-A0AAV9V221-F1
#
_entry.id   AF-A0AAV9V221-F1
#
_cell.length_a   1.000
_cell.length_b   1.000
_cell.length_c   1.000
_cell.angle_alpha   90.00
_cell.angle_beta   90.00
_cell.angle_gamma   90.00
#
_symmetry.space_group_name_H-M   'P 1'
#
loop_
_entity.id
_entity.type
_entity.pdbx_description
1 polymer ?
#
loop_
_entity_poly.entity_id
_entity_poly.type
_entity_poly.pdbx_seq_one_letter_code
_entity_poly.pdbx_strand_id
1 'polypeptide(L)'
;MAKKVILGLALAAVVSAQAPAYGQCGGAGWTGPTTCVSGWTCVYSNDYYSQCLQGGGVTTTKTTTRTTTTKTSTKTSSTKTSSTKTSAVTTKSTTLVTSTTKTSAASPVGGACIPTCTVGYCSLNGGTKGGVGGAVTTVSSLEALTTAVAGDSPKIVYVSGTISGNAQVNVGSNTHIVGKTGSQLIGVGFRAKEVSNIVFVNLKISKCLAPIDNILLQTATNVLVDHCDLSSDRDHDKDYYDGALDMSHATDYVTIQNTYTHDHWKCSLIGHSDKNAAEDTGHLRVTWYRNRWSKCNSRQPSLRFGTGHIVNNHYQDSELGYTSRMGAQMLVEYSQFVNVAAIDYEESSTTGYVVTRGNDYGSGTPPILPVGTLNSVPYSYSTLAIGDVDSYTSANAGQKLNC
;
A
#
# COMPACT_ATOMS: atom_id res chain seq x y z
N MET A 1 -35.89 -68.84 34.43
CA MET A 1 -34.94 -67.75 34.78
C MET A 1 -34.25 -67.29 33.50
N ALA A 2 -34.44 -66.04 33.07
CA ALA A 2 -33.46 -65.23 32.33
C ALA A 2 -34.08 -63.86 32.04
N LYS A 3 -33.31 -62.81 32.36
CA LYS A 3 -33.75 -61.43 32.63
C LYS A 3 -34.05 -60.64 31.35
N LYS A 4 -35.16 -59.89 31.37
CA LYS A 4 -35.42 -58.78 30.44
C LYS A 4 -34.44 -57.65 30.72
N VAL A 5 -33.70 -57.20 29.70
CA VAL A 5 -32.84 -56.02 29.76
C VAL A 5 -33.62 -54.86 29.15
N ILE A 6 -33.94 -53.86 29.99
CA ILE A 6 -34.54 -52.59 29.58
C ILE A 6 -33.39 -51.62 29.33
N LEU A 7 -33.22 -51.18 28.09
CA LEU A 7 -32.23 -50.18 27.69
C LEU A 7 -32.85 -48.79 27.87
N GLY A 8 -32.44 -48.08 28.93
CA GLY A 8 -32.87 -46.70 29.19
C GLY A 8 -32.13 -45.71 28.28
N LEU A 9 -32.88 -44.95 27.49
CA LEU A 9 -32.37 -43.85 26.68
C LEU A 9 -32.21 -42.61 27.60
N ALA A 10 -30.97 -42.26 27.96
CA ALA A 10 -30.68 -41.04 28.70
C ALA A 10 -30.70 -39.83 27.73
N LEU A 11 -31.69 -38.95 27.88
CA LEU A 11 -31.66 -37.62 27.26
C LEU A 11 -30.63 -36.76 28.01
N ALA A 12 -29.49 -36.49 27.38
CA ALA A 12 -28.56 -35.47 27.86
C ALA A 12 -29.14 -34.08 27.52
N ALA A 13 -29.54 -33.32 28.54
CA ALA A 13 -29.86 -31.92 28.38
C ALA A 13 -28.58 -31.15 28.06
N VAL A 14 -28.48 -30.63 26.83
CA VAL A 14 -27.35 -29.79 26.41
C VAL A 14 -27.56 -28.41 27.01
N VAL A 15 -26.87 -28.11 28.11
CA VAL A 15 -26.78 -26.75 28.63
C VAL A 15 -25.83 -25.97 27.71
N SER A 16 -26.37 -25.11 26.86
CA SER A 16 -25.55 -24.17 26.09
C SER A 16 -25.07 -23.07 27.05
N ALA A 17 -23.80 -23.13 27.46
CA ALA A 17 -23.17 -22.09 28.28
C ALA A 17 -23.20 -20.75 27.53
N GLN A 18 -23.25 -19.61 28.21
CA GLN A 18 -23.19 -18.30 27.54
C GLN A 18 -21.81 -18.09 26.89
N ALA A 19 -21.75 -17.39 25.76
CA ALA A 19 -20.51 -16.97 25.14
C ALA A 19 -19.77 -15.98 26.06
N PRO A 20 -18.46 -16.18 26.33
CA PRO A 20 -17.68 -15.28 27.17
C PRO A 20 -17.55 -13.90 26.52
N ALA A 21 -17.05 -12.94 27.29
CA ALA A 21 -16.59 -11.65 26.78
C ALA A 21 -15.74 -11.83 25.51
N TYR A 22 -16.06 -11.11 24.43
CA TYR A 22 -15.41 -11.23 23.11
C TYR A 22 -15.52 -12.61 22.43
N GLY A 23 -16.33 -13.54 22.97
CA GLY A 23 -16.60 -14.84 22.37
C GLY A 23 -17.56 -14.75 21.17
N GLN A 24 -17.50 -15.75 20.28
CA GLN A 24 -18.45 -15.88 19.19
C GLN A 24 -19.84 -16.25 19.72
N CYS A 25 -20.86 -15.54 19.25
CA CYS A 25 -22.25 -15.69 19.66
C CYS A 25 -23.22 -15.88 18.49
N GLY A 26 -22.72 -16.08 17.27
CA GLY A 26 -23.55 -16.26 16.08
C GLY A 26 -22.73 -16.43 14.81
N GLY A 27 -23.42 -16.71 13.70
CA GLY A 27 -22.83 -16.96 12.39
C GLY A 27 -23.38 -18.21 11.71
N ALA A 28 -23.41 -18.22 10.38
CA ALA A 28 -23.79 -19.38 9.58
C ALA A 28 -22.86 -20.56 9.88
N GLY A 29 -23.46 -21.68 10.29
CA GLY A 29 -22.74 -22.88 10.72
C GLY A 29 -22.27 -22.89 12.18
N TRP A 30 -22.50 -21.82 12.95
CA TRP A 30 -22.17 -21.79 14.38
C TRP A 30 -23.12 -22.66 15.19
N THR A 31 -22.58 -23.65 15.90
CA THR A 31 -23.34 -24.55 16.80
C THR A 31 -23.10 -24.27 18.28
N GLY A 32 -22.34 -23.21 18.59
CA GLY A 32 -22.01 -22.82 19.95
C GLY A 32 -23.06 -21.87 20.56
N PRO A 33 -22.71 -21.23 21.68
CA PRO A 33 -23.60 -20.31 22.38
C PRO A 33 -24.08 -19.16 21.51
N THR A 34 -25.36 -18.78 21.63
CA THR A 34 -25.93 -17.63 20.89
C THR A 34 -26.26 -16.44 21.79
N THR A 35 -26.00 -16.56 23.09
CA THR A 35 -26.24 -15.53 24.11
C THR A 35 -24.92 -15.23 24.82
N CYS A 36 -24.65 -13.96 25.05
CA CYS A 36 -23.44 -13.50 25.72
C CYS A 36 -23.58 -13.51 27.24
N VAL A 37 -22.46 -13.55 27.95
CA VAL A 37 -22.41 -13.33 29.40
C VAL A 37 -23.04 -11.98 29.79
N SER A 38 -23.57 -11.91 31.01
CA SER A 38 -24.24 -10.70 31.52
C SER A 38 -23.39 -9.42 31.32
N GLY A 39 -24.02 -8.37 30.80
CA GLY A 39 -23.35 -7.10 30.47
C GLY A 39 -22.73 -7.03 29.07
N TRP A 40 -22.89 -8.08 28.25
CA TRP A 40 -22.39 -8.16 26.88
C TRP A 40 -23.52 -8.43 25.90
N THR A 41 -23.42 -7.85 24.70
CA THR A 41 -24.42 -8.00 23.64
C THR A 41 -23.82 -8.74 22.47
N CYS A 42 -24.56 -9.68 21.89
CA CYS A 42 -24.13 -10.34 20.67
C CYS A 42 -24.29 -9.38 19.49
N VAL A 43 -23.17 -8.86 18.97
CA VAL A 43 -23.15 -7.91 17.86
C VAL A 43 -22.84 -8.67 16.58
N TYR A 44 -23.74 -8.55 15.60
CA TYR A 44 -23.53 -9.09 14.25
C TYR A 44 -22.29 -8.44 13.63
N SER A 45 -21.36 -9.26 13.14
CA SER A 45 -20.20 -8.78 12.40
C SER A 45 -20.34 -9.11 10.92
N ASN A 46 -20.70 -10.36 10.59
CA ASN A 46 -20.99 -10.80 9.23
C ASN A 46 -21.81 -12.11 9.24
N ASP A 47 -22.16 -12.61 8.05
CA ASP A 47 -23.01 -13.79 7.88
C ASP A 47 -22.49 -15.06 8.57
N TYR A 48 -21.18 -15.16 8.80
CA TYR A 48 -20.53 -16.32 9.42
C TYR A 48 -20.06 -16.05 10.86
N TYR A 49 -20.24 -14.84 11.38
CA TYR A 49 -19.68 -14.45 12.69
C TYR A 49 -20.43 -13.30 13.38
N SER A 50 -20.79 -13.51 14.65
CA SER A 50 -21.23 -12.47 15.58
C SER A 50 -20.42 -12.59 16.88
N GLN A 51 -20.14 -11.48 17.56
CA GLN A 51 -19.27 -11.44 18.74
C GLN A 51 -19.91 -10.74 19.93
N CYS A 52 -19.63 -11.21 21.14
CA CYS A 52 -20.01 -10.53 22.37
C CYS A 52 -19.16 -9.28 22.57
N LEU A 53 -19.77 -8.10 22.56
CA LEU A 53 -19.10 -6.81 22.81
C LEU A 53 -19.77 -6.03 23.95
N GLN A 54 -19.00 -5.18 24.65
CA GLN A 54 -19.50 -4.25 25.67
C GLN A 54 -19.92 -2.93 25.03
N GLY A 55 -21.18 -2.54 25.25
CA GLY A 55 -21.68 -1.25 24.79
C GLY A 55 -23.04 -0.95 25.41
N GLY A 56 -23.05 -0.07 26.41
CA GLY A 56 -24.25 0.57 26.92
C GLY A 56 -24.81 1.54 25.88
N GLY A 57 -26.14 1.63 25.84
CA GLY A 57 -26.85 2.57 24.98
C GLY A 57 -28.09 1.94 24.36
N VAL A 58 -29.17 1.92 25.13
CA VAL A 58 -30.53 1.77 24.59
C VAL A 58 -30.70 2.80 23.48
N THR A 59 -30.91 2.36 22.24
CA THR A 59 -31.59 3.19 21.23
C THR A 59 -32.53 2.29 20.43
N THR A 60 -33.80 2.45 20.75
CA THR A 60 -34.99 2.09 19.99
C THR A 60 -34.83 2.52 18.53
N THR A 61 -35.19 1.68 17.54
CA THR A 61 -36.48 1.74 16.80
C THR A 61 -36.39 1.06 15.42
N LYS A 62 -37.53 0.45 15.04
CA LYS A 62 -38.11 0.29 13.69
C LYS A 62 -37.77 -0.97 12.88
N THR A 63 -38.57 -2.00 13.19
CA THR A 63 -39.18 -2.96 12.26
C THR A 63 -39.45 -2.36 10.88
N THR A 64 -38.85 -2.95 9.84
CA THR A 64 -39.33 -2.82 8.46
C THR A 64 -39.66 -4.20 7.92
N THR A 65 -40.94 -4.36 7.62
CA THR A 65 -41.58 -5.57 7.12
C THR A 65 -41.13 -5.87 5.69
N ARG A 66 -40.63 -7.08 5.45
CA ARG A 66 -40.26 -7.58 4.12
C ARG A 66 -41.50 -8.13 3.42
N THR A 67 -41.99 -7.42 2.40
CA THR A 67 -43.09 -7.85 1.55
C THR A 67 -42.59 -8.80 0.47
N THR A 68 -43.05 -10.05 0.53
CA THR A 68 -42.95 -11.07 -0.52
C THR A 68 -43.89 -10.71 -1.67
N THR A 69 -43.38 -10.64 -2.90
CA THR A 69 -44.20 -10.72 -4.11
C THR A 69 -43.65 -11.78 -5.06
N THR A 70 -44.48 -12.80 -5.25
CA THR A 70 -44.36 -13.90 -6.22
C THR A 70 -45.09 -13.50 -7.51
N LYS A 71 -44.72 -14.17 -8.63
CA LYS A 71 -45.33 -14.22 -9.99
C LYS A 71 -44.49 -13.50 -11.06
N THR A 72 -44.27 -13.99 -12.28
CA THR A 72 -44.72 -15.18 -13.03
C THR A 72 -43.81 -15.35 -14.26
N SER A 73 -43.57 -16.58 -14.72
CA SER A 73 -42.86 -16.87 -15.97
C SER A 73 -43.58 -16.35 -17.21
N THR A 74 -42.84 -15.76 -18.14
CA THR A 74 -43.23 -15.71 -19.56
C THR A 74 -42.05 -16.06 -20.45
N LYS A 75 -42.36 -16.80 -21.51
CA LYS A 75 -41.46 -17.53 -22.41
C LYS A 75 -41.40 -16.80 -23.76
N THR A 76 -40.25 -16.92 -24.44
CA THR A 76 -40.02 -16.72 -25.90
C THR A 76 -39.92 -15.24 -26.32
N SER A 77 -38.88 -14.76 -27.00
CA SER A 77 -38.47 -15.17 -28.35
C SER A 77 -37.07 -14.64 -28.71
N SER A 78 -36.44 -15.38 -29.62
CA SER A 78 -35.13 -15.14 -30.19
C SER A 78 -35.16 -14.11 -31.31
N THR A 79 -34.20 -13.18 -31.31
CA THR A 79 -33.80 -12.43 -32.50
C THR A 79 -32.27 -12.37 -32.61
N LYS A 80 -31.78 -12.87 -33.75
CA LYS A 80 -30.39 -12.85 -34.21
C LYS A 80 -30.05 -11.49 -34.87
N THR A 81 -28.73 -11.28 -35.02
CA THR A 81 -28.00 -10.36 -35.94
C THR A 81 -27.91 -8.91 -35.44
N SER A 82 -26.80 -8.15 -35.49
CA SER A 82 -25.55 -8.26 -36.26
C SER A 82 -24.44 -7.40 -35.64
N SER A 83 -23.21 -7.92 -35.68
CA SER A 83 -21.90 -7.25 -35.88
C SER A 83 -21.61 -5.85 -35.28
N THR A 84 -20.59 -5.79 -34.42
CA THR A 84 -19.52 -4.78 -34.55
C THR A 84 -18.19 -5.41 -34.14
N LYS A 85 -17.26 -5.45 -35.10
CA LYS A 85 -15.87 -5.85 -34.88
C LYS A 85 -15.19 -4.76 -34.05
N THR A 86 -14.82 -5.07 -32.82
CA THR A 86 -13.93 -4.21 -32.03
C THR A 86 -12.51 -4.45 -32.51
N SER A 87 -11.93 -3.41 -33.10
CA SER A 87 -10.53 -3.36 -33.51
C SER A 87 -9.62 -3.63 -32.31
N ALA A 88 -8.65 -4.53 -32.51
CA ALA A 88 -7.60 -4.81 -31.55
C ALA A 88 -6.80 -3.52 -31.26
N VAL A 89 -6.82 -3.10 -29.99
CA VAL A 89 -5.88 -2.08 -29.48
C VAL A 89 -4.49 -2.69 -29.56
N THR A 90 -3.68 -2.18 -30.48
CA THR A 90 -2.28 -2.55 -30.61
C THR A 90 -1.56 -2.06 -29.35
N THR A 91 -1.12 -2.99 -28.51
CA THR A 91 -0.23 -2.74 -27.38
C THR A 91 1.06 -2.10 -27.89
N LYS A 92 1.31 -0.85 -27.49
CA LYS A 92 2.61 -0.21 -27.73
C LYS A 92 3.69 -1.04 -27.04
N SER A 93 4.64 -1.50 -27.84
CA SER A 93 5.82 -2.26 -27.41
C SER A 93 6.67 -1.43 -26.45
N THR A 94 6.98 -1.99 -25.28
CA THR A 94 7.96 -1.48 -24.32
C THR A 94 9.33 -1.43 -25.00
N THR A 95 9.83 -0.24 -25.31
CA THR A 95 11.21 -0.11 -25.80
C THR A 95 12.13 0.02 -24.60
N LEU A 96 12.77 -1.09 -24.20
CA LEU A 96 13.84 -1.08 -23.21
C LEU A 96 15.05 -0.37 -23.82
N VAL A 97 15.36 0.83 -23.33
CA VAL A 97 16.57 1.55 -23.72
C VAL A 97 17.61 1.36 -22.62
N THR A 98 18.59 0.50 -22.88
CA THR A 98 19.75 0.32 -21.99
C THR A 98 20.71 1.49 -22.21
N SER A 99 20.89 2.32 -21.18
CA SER A 99 21.93 3.35 -21.19
C SER A 99 23.26 2.75 -20.72
N THR A 100 24.30 2.84 -21.55
CA THR A 100 25.66 2.33 -21.27
C THR A 100 26.63 3.42 -20.82
N THR A 101 26.14 4.64 -20.62
CA THR A 101 26.95 5.77 -20.20
C THR A 101 26.95 5.90 -18.67
N LYS A 102 28.15 5.82 -18.06
CA LYS A 102 28.45 6.32 -16.71
C LYS A 102 28.20 7.83 -16.65
N THR A 103 26.94 8.23 -16.68
CA THR A 103 26.54 9.58 -16.32
C THR A 103 26.03 9.50 -14.90
N SER A 104 26.90 9.87 -13.95
CA SER A 104 26.42 10.56 -12.76
C SER A 104 25.49 11.65 -13.27
N ALA A 105 24.18 11.48 -13.09
CA ALA A 105 23.24 12.53 -13.40
C ALA A 105 23.62 13.69 -12.49
N ALA A 106 24.29 14.70 -13.07
CA ALA A 106 24.49 15.95 -12.39
C ALA A 106 23.10 16.50 -12.09
N SER A 107 22.80 16.74 -10.81
CA SER A 107 21.60 17.47 -10.41
C SER A 107 21.49 18.71 -11.29
N PRO A 108 20.34 18.97 -11.94
CA PRO A 108 20.16 20.20 -12.67
C PRO A 108 20.34 21.37 -11.70
N VAL A 109 21.43 22.11 -11.90
CA VAL A 109 21.69 23.37 -11.20
C VAL A 109 20.64 24.36 -11.71
N GLY A 110 19.67 24.68 -10.86
CA GLY A 110 18.65 25.71 -11.08
C GLY A 110 17.29 25.18 -11.55
N GLY A 111 16.35 25.00 -10.60
CA GLY A 111 14.91 24.88 -10.87
C GLY A 111 14.20 23.55 -10.47
N ALA A 112 14.87 22.57 -9.87
CA ALA A 112 14.45 21.17 -9.93
C ALA A 112 13.56 20.60 -8.80
N CYS A 113 12.90 21.43 -7.97
CA CYS A 113 12.16 20.95 -6.80
C CYS A 113 10.68 20.63 -7.04
N ILE A 114 10.21 20.83 -8.26
CA ILE A 114 8.84 20.53 -8.69
C ILE A 114 8.95 19.49 -9.81
N PRO A 115 9.12 18.20 -9.47
CA PRO A 115 9.28 17.16 -10.46
C PRO A 115 7.94 16.92 -11.16
N THR A 116 8.01 16.61 -12.45
CA THR A 116 6.87 16.08 -13.20
C THR A 116 6.98 14.56 -13.23
N CYS A 117 5.86 13.85 -13.14
CA CYS A 117 5.88 12.41 -13.35
C CYS A 117 6.13 12.07 -14.83
N THR A 118 7.34 11.59 -15.13
CA THR A 118 7.75 11.22 -16.50
C THR A 118 7.95 9.72 -16.71
N VAL A 119 7.89 8.92 -15.64
CA VAL A 119 8.12 7.48 -15.67
C VAL A 119 7.21 6.79 -14.66
N GLY A 120 6.90 5.52 -14.88
CA GLY A 120 6.12 4.73 -13.94
C GLY A 120 4.61 4.94 -14.07
N TYR A 121 3.86 4.26 -13.21
CA TYR A 121 2.41 4.28 -13.25
C TYR A 121 1.79 5.66 -13.00
N CYS A 122 2.47 6.59 -12.31
CA CYS A 122 1.94 7.95 -12.13
C CYS A 122 1.81 8.73 -13.45
N SER A 123 2.49 8.29 -14.51
CA SER A 123 2.46 8.95 -15.83
C SER A 123 1.20 8.59 -16.62
N LEU A 124 0.49 7.56 -16.18
CA LEU A 124 -0.74 7.08 -16.79
C LEU A 124 -1.95 7.78 -16.16
N ASN A 125 -3.16 7.39 -16.59
CA ASN A 125 -4.41 7.92 -16.03
C ASN A 125 -4.50 9.46 -16.02
N GLY A 126 -4.04 10.10 -17.10
CA GLY A 126 -3.99 11.57 -17.19
C GLY A 126 -2.76 12.23 -16.57
N GLY A 127 -1.91 11.46 -15.88
CA GLY A 127 -0.63 11.89 -15.32
C GLY A 127 -0.74 12.56 -13.95
N THR A 128 0.40 12.72 -13.29
CA THR A 128 0.54 13.44 -12.02
C THR A 128 1.25 14.77 -12.23
N LYS A 129 0.57 15.86 -11.85
CA LYS A 129 1.00 17.27 -11.98
C LYS A 129 1.06 18.01 -10.64
N GLY A 130 0.62 17.38 -9.55
CA GLY A 130 0.48 18.01 -8.24
C GLY A 130 -0.28 19.34 -8.31
N GLY A 131 0.19 20.33 -7.56
CA GLY A 131 -0.37 21.68 -7.55
C GLY A 131 0.28 22.72 -8.46
N VAL A 132 0.90 22.31 -9.58
CA VAL A 132 1.42 23.27 -10.58
C VAL A 132 0.30 24.21 -11.04
N GLY A 133 0.61 25.51 -11.11
CA GLY A 133 -0.37 26.57 -11.41
C GLY A 133 -1.19 27.04 -10.21
N GLY A 134 -0.96 26.45 -9.04
CA GLY A 134 -1.62 26.78 -7.77
C GLY A 134 -0.93 27.84 -6.92
N ALA A 135 -1.50 28.08 -5.74
CA ALA A 135 -0.90 28.94 -4.73
C ALA A 135 0.40 28.34 -4.20
N VAL A 136 1.41 29.17 -3.93
CA VAL A 136 2.70 28.74 -3.38
C VAL A 136 2.87 29.30 -1.97
N THR A 137 3.13 28.42 -1.01
CA THR A 137 3.35 28.79 0.40
C THR A 137 4.62 28.14 0.95
N THR A 138 5.25 28.77 1.95
CA THR A 138 6.31 28.16 2.75
C THR A 138 5.82 28.09 4.20
N VAL A 139 6.03 26.94 4.84
CA VAL A 139 5.62 26.67 6.22
C VAL A 139 6.80 26.21 7.04
N SER A 140 6.76 26.51 8.34
CA SER A 140 7.79 26.14 9.31
C SER A 140 7.20 25.75 10.68
N SER A 141 5.89 25.48 10.73
CA SER A 141 5.19 24.99 11.92
C SER A 141 4.15 23.95 11.54
N LEU A 142 3.80 23.06 12.48
CA LEU A 142 2.84 22.00 12.25
C LEU A 142 1.43 22.55 11.90
N GLU A 143 1.00 23.61 12.57
CA GLU A 143 -0.30 24.25 12.30
C GLU A 143 -0.35 24.85 10.89
N ALA A 144 0.70 25.58 10.50
CA ALA A 144 0.78 26.17 9.16
C ALA A 144 0.85 25.07 8.09
N LEU A 145 1.60 24.00 8.32
CA LEU A 145 1.66 22.85 7.43
C LEU A 145 0.29 22.21 7.26
N THR A 146 -0.38 21.90 8.36
CA THR A 146 -1.70 21.25 8.37
C THR A 146 -2.72 22.07 7.60
N THR A 147 -2.71 23.39 7.78
CA THR A 147 -3.60 24.30 7.07
C THR A 147 -3.26 24.38 5.58
N ALA A 148 -1.98 24.51 5.24
CA ALA A 148 -1.54 24.76 3.88
C ALA A 148 -1.77 23.57 2.92
N VAL A 149 -1.72 22.33 3.41
CA VAL A 149 -1.88 21.13 2.56
C VAL A 149 -3.33 20.65 2.44
N ALA A 150 -4.28 21.28 3.13
CA ALA A 150 -5.68 20.89 3.11
C ALA A 150 -6.43 21.38 1.85
N GLY A 151 -7.57 20.71 1.57
CA GLY A 151 -8.48 21.03 0.46
C GLY A 151 -7.91 20.73 -0.93
N ASP A 152 -8.73 20.87 -1.97
CA ASP A 152 -8.39 20.32 -3.30
C ASP A 152 -7.90 21.34 -4.33
N SER A 153 -7.90 22.64 -4.00
CA SER A 153 -7.38 23.67 -4.92
C SER A 153 -5.88 23.43 -5.19
N PRO A 154 -5.40 23.53 -6.45
CA PRO A 154 -3.99 23.37 -6.77
C PRO A 154 -3.10 24.22 -5.86
N LYS A 155 -2.07 23.60 -5.27
CA LYS A 155 -1.14 24.27 -4.34
C LYS A 155 0.24 23.62 -4.26
N ILE A 156 1.25 24.45 -3.97
CA ILE A 156 2.63 24.03 -3.71
C ILE A 156 3.01 24.51 -2.31
N VAL A 157 3.30 23.58 -1.41
CA VAL A 157 3.65 23.85 -0.02
C VAL A 157 5.09 23.46 0.22
N TYR A 158 5.95 24.44 0.48
CA TYR A 158 7.34 24.22 0.87
C TYR A 158 7.45 24.08 2.39
N VAL A 159 8.04 22.99 2.86
CA VAL A 159 8.41 22.77 4.25
C VAL A 159 9.82 23.32 4.48
N SER A 160 9.99 24.14 5.51
CA SER A 160 11.27 24.76 5.86
C SER A 160 11.60 24.54 7.33
N GLY A 161 12.89 24.35 7.62
CA GLY A 161 13.35 24.06 8.98
C GLY A 161 12.85 22.72 9.52
N THR A 162 12.95 22.56 10.83
CA THR A 162 12.45 21.38 11.54
C THR A 162 11.03 21.63 12.03
N ILE A 163 10.10 20.75 11.65
CA ILE A 163 8.76 20.69 12.22
C ILE A 163 8.64 19.37 12.97
N SER A 164 8.40 19.44 14.28
CA SER A 164 8.24 18.27 15.15
C SER A 164 6.82 18.17 15.68
N GLY A 165 6.36 16.95 15.96
CA GLY A 165 5.04 16.70 16.52
C GLY A 165 4.75 15.22 16.71
N ASN A 166 3.48 14.89 16.88
CA ASN A 166 2.95 13.52 16.88
C ASN A 166 1.61 13.54 16.13
N ALA A 167 1.67 13.75 14.81
CA ALA A 167 0.49 14.07 14.01
C ALA A 167 0.53 13.44 12.62
N GLN A 168 -0.62 12.91 12.19
CA GLN A 168 -0.88 12.54 10.80
C GLN A 168 -1.59 13.70 10.10
N VAL A 169 -0.89 14.38 9.19
CA VAL A 169 -1.42 15.52 8.44
C VAL A 169 -2.16 15.02 7.19
N ASN A 170 -3.45 15.35 7.07
CA ASN A 170 -4.23 15.01 5.87
C ASN A 170 -3.90 15.95 4.70
N VAL A 171 -3.64 15.37 3.54
CA VAL A 171 -3.30 16.09 2.31
C VAL A 171 -4.49 16.07 1.36
N GLY A 172 -4.87 17.24 0.82
CA GLY A 172 -5.89 17.35 -0.22
C GLY A 172 -5.35 17.16 -1.64
N SER A 173 -6.25 17.02 -2.62
CA SER A 173 -5.87 16.79 -4.02
C SER A 173 -5.10 17.96 -4.63
N ASN A 174 -4.42 17.72 -5.75
CA ASN A 174 -3.68 18.74 -6.51
C ASN A 174 -2.61 19.45 -5.68
N THR A 175 -1.82 18.69 -4.93
CA THR A 175 -0.87 19.24 -3.96
C THR A 175 0.55 18.80 -4.29
N HIS A 176 1.48 19.77 -4.32
CA HIS A 176 2.91 19.52 -4.13
C HIS A 176 3.30 19.80 -2.68
N ILE A 177 3.98 18.86 -2.03
CA ILE A 177 4.61 19.06 -0.73
C ILE A 177 6.11 18.89 -0.91
N VAL A 178 6.86 19.97 -0.70
CA VAL A 178 8.26 20.08 -1.07
C VAL A 178 9.09 20.34 0.17
N GLY A 179 10.02 19.46 0.55
CA GLY A 179 11.00 19.78 1.57
C GLY A 179 12.09 20.70 1.02
N LYS A 180 12.34 21.84 1.68
CA LYS A 180 13.56 22.63 1.41
C LYS A 180 14.79 21.86 1.89
N THR A 181 15.95 22.16 1.32
CA THR A 181 17.23 21.57 1.74
C THR A 181 17.44 21.79 3.24
N GLY A 182 17.67 20.68 3.96
CA GLY A 182 17.87 20.69 5.41
C GLY A 182 16.58 20.80 6.24
N SER A 183 15.40 20.87 5.60
CA SER A 183 14.12 20.75 6.31
C SER A 183 13.87 19.31 6.75
N GLN A 184 13.15 19.13 7.86
CA GLN A 184 12.79 17.79 8.32
C GLN A 184 11.50 17.80 9.14
N LEU A 185 10.80 16.67 9.08
CA LEU A 185 9.62 16.35 9.86
C LEU A 185 9.99 15.24 10.86
N ILE A 186 9.75 15.48 12.15
CA ILE A 186 9.99 14.50 13.21
C ILE A 186 8.67 14.19 13.92
N GLY A 187 8.20 12.96 13.81
CA GLY A 187 6.91 12.53 14.37
C GLY A 187 5.68 13.10 13.65
N VAL A 188 5.88 13.68 12.45
CA VAL A 188 4.81 14.25 11.63
C VAL A 188 4.79 13.55 10.28
N GLY A 189 3.75 12.76 10.04
CA GLY A 189 3.54 12.02 8.80
C GLY A 189 2.43 12.62 7.95
N PHE A 190 2.31 12.18 6.69
CA PHE A 190 1.24 12.60 5.78
C PHE A 190 0.27 11.47 5.45
N ARG A 191 -1.03 11.78 5.41
CA ARG A 191 -2.05 10.87 4.88
C ARG A 191 -2.75 11.51 3.68
N ALA A 192 -2.65 10.86 2.53
CA ALA A 192 -3.47 11.15 1.36
C ALA A 192 -4.58 10.10 1.28
N LYS A 193 -5.80 10.50 1.65
CA LYS A 193 -6.97 9.61 1.66
C LYS A 193 -8.06 10.13 0.72
N GLU A 194 -8.53 9.28 -0.21
CA GLU A 194 -9.62 9.60 -1.15
C GLU A 194 -9.34 10.86 -1.99
N VAL A 195 -8.09 11.01 -2.42
CA VAL A 195 -7.57 12.20 -3.12
C VAL A 195 -6.76 11.79 -4.34
N SER A 196 -6.48 12.74 -5.22
CA SER A 196 -5.70 12.46 -6.43
C SER A 196 -4.70 13.55 -6.76
N ASN A 197 -3.76 13.23 -7.65
CA ASN A 197 -2.82 14.19 -8.20
C ASN A 197 -1.96 14.86 -7.12
N ILE A 198 -1.14 14.06 -6.43
CA ILE A 198 -0.29 14.51 -5.31
C ILE A 198 1.17 14.21 -5.62
N VAL A 199 2.04 15.13 -5.23
CA VAL A 199 3.49 14.99 -5.32
C VAL A 199 4.13 15.28 -3.97
N PHE A 200 4.84 14.29 -3.43
CA PHE A 200 5.73 14.43 -2.28
C PHE A 200 7.15 14.48 -2.80
N VAL A 201 7.91 15.54 -2.48
CA VAL A 201 9.26 15.69 -3.00
C VAL A 201 10.24 16.28 -2.00
N ASN A 202 11.46 15.73 -1.97
CA ASN A 202 12.57 16.23 -1.16
C ASN A 202 12.26 16.33 0.34
N LEU A 203 11.33 15.51 0.84
CA LEU A 203 10.96 15.49 2.25
C LEU A 203 11.90 14.59 3.03
N LYS A 204 12.26 15.01 4.24
CA LYS A 204 12.87 14.14 5.24
C LYS A 204 11.88 13.93 6.37
N ILE A 205 11.38 12.71 6.54
CA ILE A 205 10.37 12.37 7.54
C ILE A 205 10.91 11.25 8.41
N SER A 206 10.82 11.42 9.72
CA SER A 206 11.33 10.41 10.66
C SER A 206 10.48 10.26 11.91
N LYS A 207 10.56 9.07 12.52
CA LYS A 207 10.05 8.79 13.89
C LYS A 207 8.56 9.07 14.09
N CYS A 208 7.73 8.77 13.09
CA CYS A 208 6.28 8.80 13.21
C CYS A 208 5.82 7.65 14.11
N LEU A 209 5.39 7.96 15.33
CA LEU A 209 4.91 6.97 16.30
C LEU A 209 3.69 6.26 15.74
N ALA A 210 3.63 4.93 15.89
CA ALA A 210 2.45 4.17 15.50
C ALA A 210 1.19 4.77 16.16
N PRO A 211 0.06 4.88 15.43
CA PRO A 211 -0.21 4.32 14.11
C PRO A 211 0.05 5.30 12.94
N ILE A 212 0.94 6.28 13.11
CA ILE A 212 1.25 7.28 12.09
C ILE A 212 2.33 6.72 11.17
N ASP A 213 2.05 6.70 9.86
CA ASP A 213 3.07 6.40 8.86
C ASP A 213 3.76 7.68 8.41
N ASN A 214 5.02 7.59 7.95
CA ASN A 214 5.68 8.77 7.38
C ASN A 214 4.88 9.28 6.16
N ILE A 215 4.47 8.38 5.26
CA ILE A 215 3.51 8.66 4.17
C ILE A 215 2.51 7.50 4.05
N LEU A 216 1.22 7.78 4.25
CA LEU A 216 0.11 6.84 4.08
C LEU A 216 -0.78 7.25 2.90
N LEU A 217 -0.96 6.35 1.94
CA LEU A 217 -1.85 6.50 0.80
C LEU A 217 -3.05 5.54 0.94
N GLN A 218 -4.27 6.06 0.88
CA GLN A 218 -5.51 5.27 0.97
C GLN A 218 -6.50 5.74 -0.08
N THR A 219 -6.89 4.89 -1.03
CA THR A 219 -7.75 5.29 -2.16
C THR A 219 -7.18 6.48 -2.93
N ALA A 220 -5.87 6.68 -2.87
CA ALA A 220 -5.20 7.79 -3.54
C ALA A 220 -4.86 7.40 -4.98
N THR A 221 -5.01 8.31 -5.93
CA THR A 221 -4.66 8.04 -7.34
C THR A 221 -3.69 9.06 -7.89
N ASN A 222 -2.83 8.64 -8.83
CA ASN A 222 -1.88 9.53 -9.51
C ASN A 222 -0.95 10.22 -8.51
N VAL A 223 -0.11 9.44 -7.84
CA VAL A 223 0.81 9.94 -6.80
C VAL A 223 2.27 9.76 -7.24
N LEU A 224 3.08 10.80 -7.06
CA LEU A 224 4.53 10.75 -7.19
C LEU A 224 5.18 10.99 -5.82
N VAL A 225 6.08 10.11 -5.42
CA VAL A 225 7.00 10.32 -4.29
C VAL A 225 8.41 10.33 -4.87
N ASP A 226 9.11 11.46 -4.74
CA ASP A 226 10.42 11.67 -5.39
C ASP A 226 11.44 12.27 -4.41
N HIS A 227 12.65 11.73 -4.35
CA HIS A 227 13.72 12.32 -3.51
C HIS A 227 13.35 12.42 -2.01
N CYS A 228 12.52 11.53 -1.47
CA CYS A 228 12.20 11.54 -0.04
C CYS A 228 13.19 10.70 0.77
N ASP A 229 13.48 11.10 2.00
CA ASP A 229 14.27 10.39 3.01
C ASP A 229 13.30 10.00 4.14
N LEU A 230 13.07 8.69 4.31
CA LEU A 230 12.04 8.13 5.18
C LEU A 230 12.68 7.15 6.16
N SER A 231 12.62 7.46 7.44
CA SER A 231 13.29 6.63 8.44
C SER A 231 12.56 6.56 9.79
N SER A 232 13.05 5.72 10.69
CA SER A 232 12.76 5.82 12.10
C SER A 232 14.02 5.48 12.90
N ASP A 233 13.96 4.42 13.70
CA ASP A 233 15.07 3.68 14.28
C ASP A 233 14.60 2.24 14.53
N ARG A 234 15.53 1.34 14.88
CA ARG A 234 15.24 -0.07 15.16
C ARG A 234 15.55 -0.47 16.61
N ASP A 235 15.65 0.52 17.49
CA ASP A 235 16.01 0.32 18.91
C ASP A 235 14.79 -0.06 19.78
N HIS A 236 13.63 -0.21 19.14
CA HIS A 236 12.35 -0.56 19.73
C HIS A 236 11.75 -1.78 19.01
N ASP A 237 10.65 -2.32 19.53
CA ASP A 237 9.93 -3.38 18.84
C ASP A 237 9.30 -2.90 17.53
N LYS A 238 8.93 -3.86 16.68
CA LYS A 238 8.45 -3.61 15.32
C LYS A 238 7.16 -2.79 15.22
N ASP A 239 6.40 -2.64 16.30
CA ASP A 239 5.13 -1.93 16.31
C ASP A 239 5.18 -0.59 17.07
N TYR A 240 6.36 -0.19 17.56
CA TYR A 240 6.58 1.15 18.12
C TYR A 240 6.39 2.27 17.08
N TYR A 241 6.91 2.03 15.88
CA TYR A 241 6.61 2.79 14.66
C TYR A 241 5.74 1.94 13.73
N ASP A 242 4.98 2.59 12.83
CA ASP A 242 4.18 1.84 11.85
C ASP A 242 4.89 1.67 10.50
N GLY A 243 4.34 2.14 9.39
CA GLY A 243 4.89 2.08 8.04
C GLY A 243 5.70 3.32 7.67
N ALA A 244 6.77 3.17 6.86
CA ALA A 244 7.45 4.34 6.30
C ALA A 244 6.67 4.89 5.10
N LEU A 245 6.22 4.02 4.20
CA LEU A 245 5.43 4.42 3.03
C LEU A 245 4.40 3.35 2.70
N ASP A 246 3.17 3.52 3.17
CA ASP A 246 2.13 2.49 3.04
C ASP A 246 1.03 2.92 2.05
N MET A 247 0.48 1.93 1.36
CA MET A 247 -0.54 2.06 0.33
C MET A 247 -1.65 1.04 0.57
N SER A 248 -2.91 1.48 0.60
CA SER A 248 -4.05 0.61 0.85
C SER A 248 -5.31 1.08 0.13
N HIS A 249 -6.37 0.28 0.21
CA HIS A 249 -7.72 0.62 -0.22
C HIS A 249 -7.78 1.13 -1.66
N ALA A 250 -7.51 0.27 -2.64
CA ALA A 250 -7.53 0.61 -4.06
C ALA A 250 -6.70 1.84 -4.46
N THR A 251 -5.66 2.20 -3.67
CA THR A 251 -4.65 3.18 -4.09
C THR A 251 -4.05 2.75 -5.42
N ASP A 252 -3.80 3.70 -6.33
CA ASP A 252 -3.45 3.34 -7.70
C ASP A 252 -2.63 4.39 -8.43
N TYR A 253 -1.97 3.97 -9.51
CA TYR A 253 -1.13 4.84 -10.33
C TYR A 253 -0.05 5.59 -9.53
N VAL A 254 0.73 4.85 -8.75
CA VAL A 254 1.76 5.40 -7.87
C VAL A 254 3.15 5.15 -8.45
N THR A 255 4.04 6.13 -8.32
CA THR A 255 5.47 5.94 -8.56
C THR A 255 6.27 6.55 -7.42
N ILE A 256 7.20 5.75 -6.92
CA ILE A 256 8.19 6.14 -5.92
C ILE A 256 9.55 6.06 -6.59
N GLN A 257 10.26 7.17 -6.62
CA GLN A 257 11.56 7.26 -7.27
C GLN A 257 12.57 8.08 -6.46
N ASN A 258 13.85 7.75 -6.65
CA ASN A 258 14.97 8.40 -5.96
C ASN A 258 14.72 8.57 -4.44
N THR A 259 13.95 7.69 -3.80
CA THR A 259 13.59 7.79 -2.39
C THR A 259 14.50 6.87 -1.59
N TYR A 260 14.92 7.30 -0.40
CA TYR A 260 15.74 6.53 0.51
C TYR A 260 14.92 6.16 1.75
N THR A 261 14.63 4.87 1.90
CA THR A 261 13.92 4.35 3.08
C THR A 261 14.87 3.52 3.92
N HIS A 262 15.04 3.84 5.20
CA HIS A 262 16.06 3.18 6.01
C HIS A 262 15.80 3.17 7.52
N ASP A 263 16.53 2.29 8.21
CA ASP A 263 16.51 2.15 9.68
C ASP A 263 15.06 2.02 10.20
N HIS A 264 14.33 1.03 9.68
CA HIS A 264 12.88 0.91 9.90
C HIS A 264 12.43 -0.55 9.93
N TRP A 265 11.40 -0.87 10.73
CA TRP A 265 10.90 -2.24 10.84
C TRP A 265 9.96 -2.62 9.68
N LYS A 266 8.91 -1.84 9.44
CA LYS A 266 7.91 -2.10 8.40
C LYS A 266 8.05 -1.04 7.30
N CYS A 267 8.83 -1.32 6.25
CA CYS A 267 9.22 -0.25 5.32
C CYS A 267 8.08 0.21 4.40
N SER A 268 7.42 -0.68 3.64
CA SER A 268 6.32 -0.31 2.75
C SER A 268 5.34 -1.44 2.48
N LEU A 269 4.11 -1.29 2.97
CA LEU A 269 2.97 -2.16 2.70
C LEU A 269 2.16 -1.67 1.49
N ILE A 270 1.76 -2.58 0.61
CA ILE A 270 0.84 -2.31 -0.50
C ILE A 270 -0.30 -3.34 -0.48
N GLY A 271 -1.49 -2.89 -0.09
CA GLY A 271 -2.66 -3.73 0.18
C GLY A 271 -2.61 -4.28 1.61
N HIS A 272 -3.48 -3.78 2.48
CA HIS A 272 -3.33 -3.92 3.94
C HIS A 272 -3.76 -5.30 4.51
N SER A 273 -4.60 -6.05 3.78
CA SER A 273 -5.22 -7.27 4.30
C SER A 273 -5.51 -8.30 3.21
N ASP A 274 -5.28 -9.58 3.50
CA ASP A 274 -5.67 -10.71 2.65
C ASP A 274 -7.19 -10.76 2.37
N LYS A 275 -7.99 -10.11 3.21
CA LYS A 275 -9.46 -10.07 3.08
C LYS A 275 -9.97 -8.92 2.23
N ASN A 276 -9.09 -8.07 1.69
CA ASN A 276 -9.48 -6.87 0.95
C ASN A 276 -9.52 -7.06 -0.58
N ALA A 277 -9.54 -8.31 -1.05
CA ALA A 277 -9.50 -8.62 -2.48
C ALA A 277 -10.61 -7.93 -3.29
N ALA A 278 -11.82 -7.77 -2.73
CA ALA A 278 -12.95 -7.16 -3.42
C ALA A 278 -12.71 -5.67 -3.77
N GLU A 279 -11.91 -4.97 -2.98
CA GLU A 279 -11.56 -3.57 -3.22
C GLU A 279 -10.22 -3.47 -3.96
N ASP A 280 -9.21 -4.25 -3.59
CA ASP A 280 -7.84 -4.07 -4.10
C ASP A 280 -7.58 -4.74 -5.46
N THR A 281 -8.37 -5.75 -5.85
CA THR A 281 -8.17 -6.45 -7.13
C THR A 281 -8.45 -5.51 -8.30
N GLY A 282 -7.47 -5.36 -9.20
CA GLY A 282 -7.52 -4.42 -10.32
C GLY A 282 -6.90 -3.05 -10.03
N HIS A 283 -6.46 -2.82 -8.78
CA HIS A 283 -5.80 -1.60 -8.32
C HIS A 283 -4.35 -1.89 -7.86
N LEU A 284 -3.77 -1.01 -7.04
CA LEU A 284 -2.44 -1.14 -6.46
C LEU A 284 -1.34 -1.30 -7.53
N ARG A 285 -1.38 -0.46 -8.57
CA ARG A 285 -0.30 -0.38 -9.58
C ARG A 285 0.77 0.59 -9.13
N VAL A 286 1.93 0.05 -8.78
CA VAL A 286 3.00 0.79 -8.12
C VAL A 286 4.33 0.58 -8.82
N THR A 287 5.07 1.66 -9.06
CA THR A 287 6.43 1.63 -9.61
C THR A 287 7.43 2.08 -8.55
N TRP A 288 8.51 1.32 -8.36
CA TRP A 288 9.68 1.69 -7.57
C TRP A 288 10.86 1.85 -8.53
N TYR A 289 11.30 3.09 -8.76
CA TYR A 289 12.31 3.43 -9.77
C TYR A 289 13.51 4.12 -9.12
N ARG A 290 14.67 3.44 -9.08
CA ARG A 290 15.94 4.02 -8.57
C ARG A 290 15.90 4.44 -7.09
N ASN A 291 15.22 3.68 -6.25
CA ASN A 291 15.21 3.93 -4.80
C ASN A 291 16.37 3.24 -4.11
N ARG A 292 16.69 3.72 -2.92
CA ARG A 292 17.63 3.07 -2.00
C ARG A 292 16.88 2.56 -0.78
N TRP A 293 17.26 1.38 -0.32
CA TRP A 293 16.80 0.80 0.93
C TRP A 293 17.97 0.33 1.76
N SER A 294 17.93 0.60 3.07
CA SER A 294 18.99 0.15 3.98
C SER A 294 18.45 -0.19 5.35
N LYS A 295 18.90 -1.30 5.96
CA LYS A 295 18.52 -1.65 7.34
C LYS A 295 17.02 -1.70 7.57
N CYS A 296 16.29 -2.18 6.58
CA CYS A 296 14.86 -2.48 6.69
C CYS A 296 14.68 -3.89 7.22
N ASN A 297 13.83 -4.07 8.23
CA ASN A 297 13.49 -5.42 8.65
C ASN A 297 12.62 -6.15 7.62
N SER A 298 11.62 -5.46 7.05
CA SER A 298 10.71 -6.10 6.10
C SER A 298 10.02 -5.09 5.18
N ARG A 299 9.32 -5.63 4.17
CA ARG A 299 8.40 -4.92 3.27
C ARG A 299 9.11 -3.92 2.36
N GLN A 300 9.93 -4.40 1.41
CA GLN A 300 10.68 -3.53 0.49
C GLN A 300 10.33 -3.71 -1.02
N PRO A 301 9.07 -3.59 -1.47
CA PRO A 301 7.82 -3.48 -0.71
C PRO A 301 7.17 -4.86 -0.45
N SER A 302 6.12 -4.92 0.37
CA SER A 302 5.22 -6.07 0.48
C SER A 302 3.92 -5.81 -0.28
N LEU A 303 3.64 -6.56 -1.35
CA LEU A 303 2.48 -6.33 -2.23
C LEU A 303 1.47 -7.46 -2.18
N ARG A 304 0.20 -7.10 -2.00
CA ARG A 304 -0.97 -7.97 -2.19
C ARG A 304 -1.77 -7.54 -3.43
N PHE A 305 -2.35 -8.51 -4.16
CA PHE A 305 -3.31 -8.38 -5.28
C PHE A 305 -2.84 -7.62 -6.54
N GLY A 306 -2.08 -6.53 -6.37
CA GLY A 306 -1.78 -5.54 -7.39
C GLY A 306 -0.63 -5.89 -8.32
N THR A 307 -0.09 -4.84 -8.94
CA THR A 307 1.00 -4.92 -9.92
C THR A 307 2.18 -4.05 -9.50
N GLY A 308 3.33 -4.66 -9.26
CA GLY A 308 4.56 -3.97 -8.86
C GLY A 308 5.61 -3.97 -9.98
N HIS A 309 6.22 -2.82 -10.26
CA HIS A 309 7.42 -2.76 -11.10
C HIS A 309 8.57 -2.14 -10.31
N ILE A 310 9.63 -2.90 -10.12
CA ILE A 310 10.83 -2.51 -9.38
C ILE A 310 11.99 -2.48 -10.37
N VAL A 311 12.62 -1.33 -10.55
CA VAL A 311 13.76 -1.21 -11.46
C VAL A 311 14.87 -0.31 -10.94
N ASN A 312 16.11 -0.79 -11.05
CA ASN A 312 17.32 -0.11 -10.57
C ASN A 312 17.28 0.30 -9.08
N ASN A 313 16.60 -0.47 -8.23
CA ASN A 313 16.62 -0.21 -6.79
C ASN A 313 17.88 -0.82 -6.18
N HIS A 314 18.43 -0.16 -5.15
CA HIS A 314 19.53 -0.67 -4.35
C HIS A 314 19.03 -1.07 -2.96
N TYR A 315 19.21 -2.32 -2.58
CA TYR A 315 18.84 -2.87 -1.29
C TYR A 315 20.09 -3.24 -0.50
N GLN A 316 20.16 -2.84 0.76
CA GLN A 316 21.33 -3.06 1.59
C GLN A 316 20.97 -3.49 3.01
N ASP A 317 21.71 -4.43 3.57
CA ASP A 317 21.72 -4.77 5.00
C ASP A 317 20.31 -4.96 5.59
N SER A 318 19.46 -5.72 4.89
CA SER A 318 18.03 -5.83 5.22
C SER A 318 17.64 -7.30 5.43
N GLU A 319 16.69 -7.57 6.32
CA GLU A 319 16.28 -8.94 6.63
C GLU A 319 15.34 -9.52 5.58
N LEU A 320 14.35 -8.76 5.10
CA LEU A 320 13.39 -9.20 4.09
C LEU A 320 13.14 -8.12 3.03
N GLY A 321 13.48 -8.44 1.78
CA GLY A 321 13.33 -7.60 0.60
C GLY A 321 11.88 -7.42 0.12
N TYR A 322 11.69 -7.49 -1.20
CA TYR A 322 10.34 -7.43 -1.78
C TYR A 322 9.58 -8.75 -1.55
N THR A 323 8.26 -8.66 -1.35
CA THR A 323 7.39 -9.83 -1.25
C THR A 323 6.17 -9.67 -2.15
N SER A 324 5.76 -10.75 -2.82
CA SER A 324 4.58 -10.79 -3.69
C SER A 324 3.60 -11.81 -3.15
N ARG A 325 2.39 -11.36 -2.85
CA ARG A 325 1.38 -12.10 -2.07
C ARG A 325 0.01 -11.99 -2.70
N MET A 326 -0.90 -12.89 -2.33
CA MET A 326 -2.32 -12.78 -2.70
C MET A 326 -2.55 -12.61 -4.22
N GLY A 327 -1.82 -13.38 -5.04
CA GLY A 327 -1.92 -13.32 -6.49
C GLY A 327 -1.27 -12.11 -7.17
N ALA A 328 -0.63 -11.20 -6.41
CA ALA A 328 0.08 -10.06 -6.95
C ALA A 328 1.10 -10.45 -8.03
N GLN A 329 1.35 -9.54 -8.97
CA GLN A 329 2.34 -9.72 -10.03
C GLN A 329 3.44 -8.67 -9.91
N MET A 330 4.69 -9.09 -9.86
CA MET A 330 5.84 -8.19 -9.88
C MET A 330 6.74 -8.40 -11.09
N LEU A 331 7.31 -7.31 -11.59
CA LEU A 331 8.44 -7.30 -12.52
C LEU A 331 9.60 -6.60 -11.82
N VAL A 332 10.71 -7.32 -11.59
CA VAL A 332 11.89 -6.81 -10.87
C VAL A 332 13.09 -6.85 -11.79
N GLU A 333 13.59 -5.70 -12.17
CA GLU A 333 14.61 -5.57 -13.22
C GLU A 333 15.82 -4.75 -12.76
N TYR A 334 17.02 -5.21 -13.12
CA TYR A 334 18.29 -4.49 -12.95
C TYR A 334 18.48 -3.83 -11.57
N SER A 335 18.00 -4.49 -10.51
CA SER A 335 18.11 -4.02 -9.12
C SER A 335 19.20 -4.81 -8.38
N GLN A 336 19.85 -4.15 -7.44
CA GLN A 336 21.00 -4.70 -6.70
C GLN A 336 20.63 -4.98 -5.24
N PHE A 337 21.01 -6.14 -4.74
CA PHE A 337 20.76 -6.59 -3.37
C PHE A 337 22.10 -6.96 -2.72
N VAL A 338 22.41 -6.30 -1.61
CA VAL A 338 23.67 -6.48 -0.88
C VAL A 338 23.31 -6.82 0.56
N ASN A 339 23.69 -8.01 1.03
CA ASN A 339 23.36 -8.47 2.39
C ASN A 339 21.84 -8.38 2.69
N VAL A 340 21.03 -8.88 1.76
CA VAL A 340 19.58 -9.04 1.96
C VAL A 340 19.29 -10.49 2.29
N ALA A 341 18.84 -10.77 3.52
CA ALA A 341 18.78 -12.14 4.03
C ALA A 341 17.74 -13.00 3.30
N ALA A 342 16.56 -12.43 3.00
CA ALA A 342 15.48 -13.15 2.32
C ALA A 342 14.74 -12.29 1.27
N ILE A 343 14.28 -12.96 0.22
CA ILE A 343 13.25 -12.48 -0.71
C ILE A 343 12.22 -13.60 -0.83
N ASP A 344 11.20 -13.52 -0.01
CA ASP A 344 10.34 -14.67 0.31
C ASP A 344 8.87 -14.26 0.42
N TYR A 345 8.02 -15.20 0.77
CA TYR A 345 6.66 -15.03 1.22
C TYR A 345 6.67 -14.35 2.60
N GLU A 346 5.77 -13.39 2.79
CA GLU A 346 5.32 -12.96 4.10
C GLU A 346 3.94 -13.60 4.32
N GLU A 347 3.70 -14.16 5.51
CA GLU A 347 2.52 -14.98 5.86
C GLU A 347 1.21 -14.44 5.27
N SER A 348 0.73 -15.06 4.19
CA SER A 348 -0.53 -14.81 3.50
C SER A 348 -1.19 -16.13 3.13
N SER A 349 -2.51 -16.11 2.98
CA SER A 349 -3.29 -17.29 2.58
C SER A 349 -2.95 -17.83 1.18
N THR A 350 -2.45 -16.97 0.29
CA THR A 350 -1.96 -17.37 -1.04
C THR A 350 -0.72 -16.59 -1.43
N THR A 351 0.13 -17.22 -2.24
CA THR A 351 1.32 -16.59 -2.79
C THR A 351 1.02 -15.63 -3.94
N GLY A 352 1.95 -14.72 -4.25
CA GLY A 352 1.99 -13.93 -5.48
C GLY A 352 3.07 -14.45 -6.43
N TYR A 353 3.43 -13.64 -7.41
CA TYR A 353 4.33 -14.04 -8.48
C TYR A 353 5.32 -12.94 -8.84
N VAL A 354 6.47 -13.34 -9.40
CA VAL A 354 7.52 -12.40 -9.84
C VAL A 354 8.12 -12.83 -11.18
N VAL A 355 8.44 -11.85 -12.03
CA VAL A 355 9.35 -12.00 -13.18
C VAL A 355 10.60 -11.19 -12.87
N THR A 356 11.79 -11.79 -12.99
CA THR A 356 13.06 -11.13 -12.69
C THR A 356 13.97 -11.04 -13.91
N ARG A 357 14.71 -9.93 -14.06
CA ARG A 357 15.66 -9.73 -15.17
C ARG A 357 16.88 -8.92 -14.73
N GLY A 358 18.07 -9.43 -14.97
CA GLY A 358 19.31 -8.66 -14.80
C GLY A 358 19.58 -8.13 -13.38
N ASN A 359 18.89 -8.65 -12.36
CA ASN A 359 19.14 -8.29 -10.97
C ASN A 359 20.47 -8.90 -10.50
N ASP A 360 21.16 -8.18 -9.61
CA ASP A 360 22.32 -8.65 -8.90
C ASP A 360 21.92 -8.92 -7.45
N TYR A 361 21.81 -10.20 -7.07
CA TYR A 361 21.47 -10.58 -5.70
C TYR A 361 22.67 -10.56 -4.74
N GLY A 362 23.87 -10.26 -5.23
CA GLY A 362 25.08 -10.13 -4.43
C GLY A 362 25.30 -11.32 -3.49
N SER A 363 25.49 -11.02 -2.20
CA SER A 363 25.55 -12.00 -1.10
C SER A 363 24.18 -12.39 -0.53
N GLY A 364 23.10 -11.79 -1.01
CA GLY A 364 21.73 -12.10 -0.61
C GLY A 364 21.18 -13.35 -1.30
N THR A 365 19.94 -13.68 -0.96
CA THR A 365 19.25 -14.84 -1.54
C THR A 365 18.40 -14.45 -2.76
N PRO A 366 18.45 -15.23 -3.87
CA PRO A 366 17.48 -15.09 -4.96
C PRO A 366 16.04 -15.33 -4.48
N PRO A 367 15.01 -14.82 -5.18
CA PRO A 367 13.62 -15.00 -4.78
C PRO A 367 13.21 -16.48 -4.86
N ILE A 368 12.40 -16.92 -3.89
CA ILE A 368 11.76 -18.25 -3.93
C ILE A 368 10.32 -18.20 -4.45
N LEU A 369 9.83 -17.01 -4.82
CA LEU A 369 8.49 -16.76 -5.35
C LEU A 369 8.29 -17.41 -6.73
N PRO A 370 7.09 -17.92 -7.06
CA PRO A 370 6.81 -18.52 -8.37
C PRO A 370 6.85 -17.48 -9.50
N VAL A 371 7.16 -17.96 -10.71
CA VAL A 371 7.26 -17.09 -11.89
C VAL A 371 5.88 -16.61 -12.34
N GLY A 372 5.75 -15.30 -12.55
CA GLY A 372 4.50 -14.65 -12.96
C GLY A 372 4.34 -14.44 -14.46
N THR A 373 3.39 -13.57 -14.81
CA THR A 373 3.04 -13.24 -16.21
C THR A 373 3.36 -11.79 -16.61
N LEU A 374 3.73 -10.93 -15.64
CA LEU A 374 4.05 -9.53 -15.88
C LEU A 374 5.40 -9.37 -16.59
N ASN A 375 5.40 -9.51 -17.91
CA ASN A 375 6.60 -9.43 -18.74
C ASN A 375 6.87 -8.02 -19.29
N SER A 376 5.94 -7.08 -19.12
CA SER A 376 6.07 -5.72 -19.63
C SER A 376 5.17 -4.77 -18.86
N VAL A 377 5.52 -3.49 -18.86
CA VAL A 377 4.74 -2.41 -18.28
C VAL A 377 4.27 -1.42 -19.35
N PRO A 378 3.13 -0.73 -19.15
CA PRO A 378 2.49 0.10 -20.17
C PRO A 378 3.06 1.54 -20.27
N TYR A 379 4.32 1.74 -19.87
CA TYR A 379 5.03 3.02 -19.97
C TYR A 379 6.48 2.80 -20.42
N SER A 380 7.11 3.86 -20.90
CA SER A 380 8.54 3.84 -21.26
C SER A 380 9.41 4.12 -20.03
N TYR A 381 10.58 3.50 -19.99
CA TYR A 381 11.58 3.70 -18.94
C TYR A 381 12.97 3.39 -19.49
N SER A 382 13.98 3.89 -18.79
CA SER A 382 15.38 3.63 -19.08
C SER A 382 16.01 2.86 -17.93
N THR A 383 16.96 1.99 -18.21
CA THR A 383 17.70 1.29 -17.18
C THR A 383 19.11 1.83 -17.04
N LEU A 384 19.58 1.85 -15.79
CA LEU A 384 21.00 1.92 -15.47
C LEU A 384 21.62 0.54 -15.70
N ALA A 385 22.90 0.52 -16.07
CA ALA A 385 23.69 -0.69 -15.95
C ALA A 385 23.70 -1.16 -14.49
N ILE A 386 23.65 -2.47 -14.26
CA ILE A 386 23.53 -3.04 -12.92
C ILE A 386 24.65 -2.57 -11.97
N GLY A 387 25.88 -2.41 -12.49
CA GLY A 387 27.03 -1.93 -11.71
C GLY A 387 27.00 -0.44 -11.35
N ASP A 388 26.10 0.35 -11.94
CA ASP A 388 25.97 1.79 -11.66
C ASP A 388 24.86 2.09 -10.63
N VAL A 389 24.04 1.09 -10.27
CA VAL A 389 22.85 1.24 -9.40
C VAL A 389 23.21 1.79 -8.02
N ASP A 390 24.19 1.22 -7.32
CA ASP A 390 24.61 1.73 -6.01
C ASP A 390 25.11 3.18 -6.10
N SER A 391 26.00 3.46 -7.05
CA SER A 391 26.58 4.80 -7.20
C SER A 391 25.52 5.86 -7.52
N TYR A 392 24.55 5.54 -8.38
CA TYR A 392 23.46 6.45 -8.70
C TYR A 392 22.57 6.66 -7.49
N THR A 393 22.11 5.59 -6.85
CA THR A 393 21.16 5.70 -5.73
C THR A 393 21.80 6.35 -4.51
N SER A 394 23.09 6.12 -4.24
CA SER A 394 23.84 6.83 -3.19
C SER A 394 23.92 8.34 -3.44
N ALA A 395 24.08 8.75 -4.69
CA ALA A 395 24.19 10.17 -5.05
C ALA A 395 22.84 10.90 -5.10
N ASN A 396 21.76 10.19 -5.48
CA ASN A 396 20.48 10.81 -5.81
C ASN A 396 19.36 10.48 -4.83
N ALA A 397 19.36 9.30 -4.18
CA ALA A 397 18.23 8.92 -3.34
C ALA A 397 18.19 9.68 -2.00
N GLY A 398 16.99 10.04 -1.57
CA GLY A 398 16.77 10.82 -0.35
C GLY A 398 16.63 12.32 -0.60
N GLN A 399 16.60 13.12 0.48
CA GLN A 399 16.54 14.57 0.42
C GLN A 399 17.86 15.14 -0.11
N LYS A 400 18.02 15.13 -1.43
CA LYS A 400 19.25 15.51 -2.14
C LYS A 400 19.04 16.66 -3.13
N LEU A 401 17.81 17.13 -3.32
CA LEU A 401 17.52 18.27 -4.18
C LEU A 401 17.86 19.57 -3.46
N ASN A 402 18.32 20.56 -4.23
CA ASN A 402 18.58 21.92 -3.77
C ASN A 402 17.30 22.75 -3.89
N CYS A 403 16.52 22.75 -2.81
CA CYS A 403 15.22 23.39 -2.63
C CYS A 403 15.29 24.39 -1.46
#